data_AF-A0A392THW9-F1
#
_entry.id   AF-A0A392THW9-F1
#
_cell.length_a   1.000
_cell.length_b   1.000
_cell.length_c   1.000
_cell.angle_alpha   90.00
_cell.angle_beta   90.00
_cell.angle_gamma   90.00
#
_symmetry.space_group_name_H-M   'P 1'
#
loop_
_entity.id
_entity.type
_entity.pdbx_description
1 polymer ?
#
loop_
_entity_poly.entity_id
_entity_poly.type
_entity_poly.pdbx_seq_one_letter_code
_entity_poly.pdbx_strand_id
1 'polypeptide(L)' 'MKQRDARMYNIRVMPRKFKEGDLVLKRSMGRDKGGKMAENWEGPFRIHEVFEGGAY' A
#
# COMPACT_ATOMS: atom_id res chain seq x y z
N MET A 1 17.42 -12.83 -10.17
CA MET A 1 17.45 -11.47 -9.55
C MET A 1 16.18 -11.18 -8.76
N LYS A 2 14.99 -11.20 -9.38
CA LYS A 2 13.69 -10.82 -8.77
C LYS A 2 13.42 -11.30 -7.32
N GLN A 3 13.71 -12.56 -6.99
CA GLN A 3 13.50 -13.08 -5.62
C GLN A 3 14.45 -12.48 -4.56
N ARG A 4 15.70 -12.21 -4.93
CA ARG A 4 16.68 -11.61 -4.01
C ARG A 4 16.31 -10.16 -3.70
N ASP A 5 15.85 -9.43 -4.71
CA ASP A 5 15.41 -8.04 -4.61
C ASP A 5 14.14 -7.94 -3.73
N ALA A 6 13.17 -8.85 -3.95
CA ALA A 6 11.97 -8.92 -3.11
C ALA A 6 12.32 -9.21 -1.64
N ARG A 7 13.28 -10.10 -1.36
CA ARG A 7 13.72 -10.40 0.00
C ARG A 7 14.35 -9.18 0.67
N MET A 8 15.24 -8.47 -0.03
CA MET A 8 15.88 -7.23 0.46
C MET A 8 14.85 -6.13 0.75
N TYR A 9 13.86 -5.98 -0.13
CA TYR A 9 12.76 -5.03 0.05
C TYR A 9 11.90 -5.40 1.28
N ASN A 10 11.46 -6.66 1.37
CA ASN A 10 10.57 -7.13 2.42
C ASN A 10 11.18 -7.04 3.82
N ILE A 11 12.51 -7.09 3.96
CA ILE A 11 13.19 -6.88 5.26
C ILE A 11 12.90 -5.48 5.82
N ARG A 12 12.67 -4.48 4.95
CA ARG A 12 12.36 -3.10 5.36
C ARG A 12 10.86 -2.85 5.52
N VAL A 13 10.02 -3.80 5.11
CA VAL A 13 8.57 -3.69 5.26
C VAL A 13 8.22 -4.00 6.71
N MET A 14 7.80 -2.98 7.46
CA MET A 14 7.23 -3.17 8.78
C MET A 14 5.74 -3.50 8.64
N PRO A 15 5.28 -4.71 9.04
CA PRO A 15 3.87 -5.03 9.01
C PRO A 15 3.14 -4.14 10.01
N ARG A 16 2.06 -3.49 9.55
CA ARG A 16 1.20 -2.64 10.37
C ARG A 16 -0.20 -3.24 10.40
N LYS A 17 -0.79 -3.33 11.59
CA LYS A 17 -2.21 -3.66 11.74
C LYS A 17 -3.01 -2.36 11.64
N PHE A 18 -4.01 -2.38 10.77
CA PHE A 18 -4.94 -1.27 10.60
C PHE A 18 -6.13 -1.42 11.55
N LYS A 19 -6.76 -0.29 11.85
CA LYS A 19 -8.01 -0.21 12.58
C LYS A 19 -9.04 0.57 11.78
N GLU A 20 -10.31 0.28 12.02
CA GLU A 20 -11.40 1.11 11.53
C GLU A 20 -11.19 2.56 11.97
N GLY A 21 -11.42 3.48 11.04
CA GLY A 21 -11.19 4.90 11.23
C GLY A 21 -9.76 5.39 10.95
N ASP A 22 -8.77 4.50 10.80
CA ASP A 22 -7.41 4.87 10.39
C ASP A 22 -7.42 5.53 9.00
N LEU A 23 -6.53 6.51 8.83
CA LEU A 23 -6.28 7.12 7.53
C LEU A 23 -5.11 6.42 6.82
N VAL A 24 -5.31 6.08 5.55
CA VAL A 24 -4.33 5.38 4.71
C VAL A 24 -4.22 6.01 3.32
N LEU A 25 -3.05 5.85 2.71
CA LEU A 25 -2.82 6.21 1.31
C LEU A 25 -2.90 4.95 0.45
N LYS A 26 -3.60 5.02 -0.68
CA LYS A 26 -3.68 3.89 -1.62
C LYS A 26 -2.66 4.06 -2.72
N ARG A 27 -1.89 3.00 -3.04
CA ARG A 27 -0.94 3.07 -4.15
C ARG A 27 -1.69 3.12 -5.48
N SER A 28 -1.37 4.10 -6.33
CA SER A 28 -1.92 4.18 -7.69
C SER A 28 -1.44 2.98 -8.52
N MET A 29 -2.38 2.26 -9.13
CA MET A 29 -2.16 1.00 -9.87
C MET A 29 -2.89 1.07 -11.23
N GLY A 30 -2.50 0.24 -12.21
CA GLY A 30 -3.14 0.23 -13.54
C GLY A 30 -2.35 0.94 -14.65
N ARG A 31 -2.94 1.15 -15.83
CA ARG A 31 -2.25 1.88 -16.92
C ARG A 31 -2.33 3.40 -16.75
N ASP A 32 -3.25 3.86 -15.91
CA ASP A 32 -3.63 5.27 -15.78
C ASP A 32 -2.93 5.99 -14.62
N LYS A 33 -1.90 5.38 -14.03
CA LYS A 33 -1.10 5.95 -12.90
C LYS A 33 -0.31 7.22 -13.26
N GLY A 34 -0.47 7.73 -14.49
CA GLY A 34 0.29 8.84 -15.03
C GLY A 34 1.75 8.49 -15.35
N GLY A 35 2.51 9.52 -15.73
CA GLY A 35 3.93 9.41 -16.06
C GLY A 35 4.84 9.37 -14.83
N LYS A 36 6.16 9.39 -15.04
CA LYS A 36 7.18 9.31 -13.98
C LYS A 36 7.03 10.35 -12.85
N MET A 37 6.42 11.50 -13.14
CA MET A 37 6.21 12.60 -12.21
C MET A 37 4.79 12.65 -11.61
N ALA A 38 3.94 11.67 -11.93
CA ALA A 38 2.62 11.57 -11.33
C ALA A 38 2.72 11.05 -9.89
N GLU A 39 1.72 11.38 -9.07
CA GLU A 39 1.65 10.92 -7.69
C GLU A 39 1.48 9.39 -7.63
N ASN A 40 2.30 8.74 -6.82
CA ASN A 40 2.26 7.27 -6.66
C ASN A 40 1.21 6.80 -5.64
N TRP A 41 0.58 7.74 -4.94
CA TRP A 41 -0.32 7.50 -3.82
C TRP A 41 -1.53 8.41 -3.95
N GLU A 42 -2.70 7.86 -3.68
CA GLU A 42 -4.00 8.53 -3.77
C GLU A 42 -4.58 8.78 -2.38
N GLY A 43 -5.29 9.89 -2.26
CA GLY A 43 -6.19 10.21 -1.15
C GLY A 43 -5.48 10.47 0.17
N PRO A 44 -6.25 10.83 1.18
CA PRO A 44 -6.32 9.98 2.37
C PRO A 44 -7.66 9.26 2.40
N PHE A 45 -7.62 7.94 2.51
CA PHE A 45 -8.79 7.08 2.66
C PHE A 45 -8.99 6.75 4.13
N ARG A 46 -10.26 6.59 4.53
CA ARG A 46 -10.59 6.09 5.86
C ARG A 46 -10.99 4.63 5.76
N ILE A 47 -10.44 3.81 6.65
CA ILE A 47 -10.82 2.41 6.75
C ILE A 47 -12.19 2.31 7.41
N HIS A 48 -13.13 1.65 6.74
CA HIS A 48 -14.48 1.45 7.26
C HIS A 48 -14.66 0.12 7.96
N GLU A 49 -13.99 -0.93 7.49
CA GLU A 49 -14.06 -2.29 8.04
C GLU A 49 -12.68 -2.94 7.91
N VAL A 50 -12.28 -3.79 8.86
CA VAL A 50 -11.01 -4.55 8.77
C VAL A 50 -11.34 -6.04 8.76
N PHE A 51 -10.91 -6.73 7.72
CA PHE A 51 -11.08 -8.17 7.54
C PHE A 51 -9.89 -8.96 8.12
N GLU A 52 -10.15 -10.24 8.41
CA GLU A 52 -9.11 -11.17 8.82
C GLU A 52 -8.04 -11.30 7.71
N GLY A 53 -6.76 -11.30 8.10
CA GLY A 53 -5.64 -11.30 7.15
C GLY A 53 -5.17 -9.92 6.68
N GLY A 54 -5.74 -8.83 7.20
CA GLY A 54 -5.23 -7.47 6.98
C GLY A 54 -5.74 -6.79 5.71
N ALA A 55 -6.81 -7.32 5.11
CA ALA A 55 -7.63 -6.58 4.15
C ALA A 55 -8.51 -5.57 4.92
N TYR A 56 -8.83 -4.44 4.28
CA TYR A 56 -9.54 -3.32 4.87
C TYR A 56 -10.22 -2.47 3.79
#